data_AF-A0A371GW50-F1
#
_entry.id   AF-A0A371GW50-F1
#
_cell.length_a   1.000
_cell.length_b   1.000
_cell.length_c   1.000
_cell.angle_alpha   90.00
_cell.angle_beta   90.00
_cell.angle_gamma   90.00
#
_symmetry.space_group_name_H-M   'P 1'
#
loop_
_entity.id
_entity.type
_entity.pdbx_description
1 polymer ?
#
loop_
_entity_poly.entity_id
_entity_poly.type
_entity_poly.pdbx_seq_one_letter_code
_entity_poly.pdbx_strand_id
1 'polypeptide(L)'
;MVKKAKGKWWMCTDYTDLNKACPKDLYQLPNMDRLVDGASGFALLSLMDTYSGYNQIRLHPREKAKIAFITDSGAFYYKMMPFGLKNVGATYHCLMDKIFEEIIGTNVEVYVDDMVVKSMTAAETTIPTFNTLKKG
;
A
#
# COMPACT_ATOMS: atom_id res chain seq x y z
N MET A 1 4.87 -21.46 6.57
CA MET A 1 3.40 -21.29 6.48
C MET A 1 2.86 -20.86 7.83
N VAL A 2 1.81 -20.03 7.86
CA VAL A 2 1.18 -19.54 9.10
C VAL A 2 -0.31 -19.89 9.09
N LYS A 3 -0.83 -20.43 10.20
CA LYS A 3 -2.25 -20.79 10.36
C LYS A 3 -3.01 -19.63 11.02
N LYS A 4 -4.05 -19.13 10.36
CA LYS A 4 -4.96 -18.12 10.93
C LYS A 4 -5.93 -18.74 11.93
N ALA A 5 -6.50 -17.91 12.80
CA ALA A 5 -7.54 -18.31 13.77
C ALA A 5 -8.74 -19.04 13.13
N LYS A 6 -9.10 -18.71 11.88
CA LYS A 6 -10.17 -19.38 11.10
C LYS A 6 -9.70 -20.64 10.36
N GLY A 7 -8.53 -21.20 10.68
CA GLY A 7 -8.00 -22.42 10.08
C GLY A 7 -7.41 -22.28 8.67
N LYS A 8 -7.56 -21.13 8.01
CA LYS A 8 -6.94 -20.85 6.70
C LYS A 8 -5.41 -20.75 6.82
N TRP A 9 -4.71 -21.42 5.91
CA TRP A 9 -3.25 -21.33 5.78
C TRP A 9 -2.85 -20.17 4.89
N TRP A 10 -1.86 -19.39 5.34
CA TRP A 10 -1.18 -18.37 4.55
C TRP A 10 0.27 -18.76 4.31
N MET A 11 0.74 -18.55 3.08
CA MET A 11 2.16 -18.57 2.82
C MET A 11 2.78 -17.30 3.40
N CYS A 12 3.81 -17.47 4.21
CA CYS A 12 4.58 -16.39 4.79
C CYS A 12 6.03 -16.74 4.52
N THR A 13 6.66 -15.95 3.63
CA THR A 13 8.07 -16.07 3.32
C THR A 13 8.84 -15.20 4.29
N ASP A 14 9.85 -15.77 4.93
CA ASP A 14 10.69 -15.02 5.85
C ASP A 14 11.72 -14.21 5.05
N TYR A 15 11.51 -12.89 5.03
CA TYR A 15 12.41 -11.92 4.40
C TYR A 15 13.33 -11.22 5.40
N THR A 16 13.48 -11.72 6.63
CA THR A 16 14.23 -11.04 7.70
C THR A 16 15.66 -10.69 7.28
N ASP A 17 16.42 -11.65 6.74
CA ASP A 17 17.81 -11.40 6.35
C ASP A 17 17.93 -10.56 5.09
N LEU A 18 17.01 -10.73 4.13
CA LEU A 18 16.90 -9.87 2.97
C LEU A 18 16.63 -8.41 3.37
N ASN A 19 15.75 -8.20 4.34
CA ASN A 19 15.41 -6.89 4.87
C ASN A 19 16.59 -6.23 5.61
N LYS A 20 17.44 -7.01 6.28
CA LYS A 20 18.67 -6.49 6.90
C LYS A 20 19.68 -6.01 5.86
N ALA A 21 19.84 -6.76 4.77
CA ALA A 21 20.81 -6.45 3.71
C ALA A 21 20.32 -5.32 2.77
N CYS A 22 19.01 -5.16 2.62
CA CYS A 22 18.44 -4.15 1.75
C CYS A 22 18.54 -2.75 2.40
N PRO A 23 18.96 -1.69 1.66
CA PRO A 23 18.92 -0.32 2.18
C PRO A 23 17.48 0.12 2.47
N LYS A 24 17.29 0.95 3.50
CA LYS A 24 15.96 1.49 3.83
C LYS A 24 15.59 2.53 2.79
N ASP A 25 14.39 2.41 2.24
CA ASP A 25 13.84 3.47 1.40
C ASP A 25 13.63 4.73 2.25
N LEU A 26 14.10 5.86 1.75
CA LEU A 26 14.01 7.16 2.42
C LEU A 26 12.72 7.90 2.07
N TYR A 27 11.81 7.27 1.30
CA TYR A 27 10.49 7.83 1.08
C TYR A 27 9.81 8.16 2.41
N GLN A 28 9.55 9.44 2.64
CA GLN A 28 8.99 9.91 3.89
C GLN A 28 7.51 9.52 3.94
N LEU A 29 7.18 8.62 4.86
CA LEU A 29 5.79 8.38 5.21
C LEU A 29 5.23 9.61 5.93
N PRO A 30 3.96 9.96 5.68
CA PRO A 30 3.35 11.15 6.23
C PRO A 30 3.18 11.00 7.74
N ASN A 31 3.36 12.13 8.44
CA ASN A 31 3.14 12.18 9.87
C ASN A 31 1.63 12.02 10.15
N MET A 32 1.27 11.09 11.03
CA MET A 32 -0.10 10.83 11.43
C MET A 32 -0.81 12.09 11.96
N ASP A 33 -0.14 12.92 12.77
CA ASP A 33 -0.72 14.16 13.31
C ASP A 33 -1.11 15.11 12.17
N ARG A 34 -0.26 15.23 11.14
CA ARG A 34 -0.55 16.06 9.97
C ARG A 34 -1.78 15.57 9.20
N LEU A 35 -1.94 14.25 9.09
CA LEU A 35 -3.09 13.65 8.41
C LEU A 35 -4.39 13.88 9.18
N VAL A 36 -4.33 13.76 10.52
CA VAL A 36 -5.47 14.02 11.41
C VAL A 36 -5.88 15.49 11.35
N ASP A 37 -4.91 16.40 11.44
CA ASP A 37 -5.16 17.84 11.31
C ASP A 37 -5.76 18.17 9.93
N GLY A 38 -5.25 17.55 8.86
CA GLY A 38 -5.76 17.70 7.50
C GLY A 38 -7.19 17.15 7.31
N ALA A 39 -7.61 16.17 8.13
CA ALA A 39 -8.97 15.64 8.13
C ALA A 39 -9.94 16.41 9.03
N SER A 40 -9.42 17.21 9.96
CA SER A 40 -10.23 18.02 10.86
C SER A 40 -11.01 19.11 10.10
N GLY A 41 -12.24 19.39 10.52
CA GLY A 41 -13.08 20.44 9.92
C GLY A 41 -13.88 20.04 8.67
N PHE A 42 -13.70 18.83 8.14
CA PHE A 42 -14.56 18.28 7.08
C PHE A 42 -15.85 17.68 7.66
N ALA A 43 -16.97 17.86 6.96
CA ALA A 43 -18.27 17.38 7.39
C ALA A 43 -18.42 15.86 7.21
N LEU A 44 -17.71 15.28 6.24
CA LEU A 44 -17.78 13.86 5.95
C LEU A 44 -16.38 13.31 5.62
N LEU A 45 -16.08 12.15 6.20
CA LEU A 45 -14.86 11.37 5.98
C LEU A 45 -15.25 9.97 5.51
N SER A 46 -14.69 9.53 4.39
CA SER A 46 -14.86 8.17 3.87
C SER A 46 -13.52 7.45 3.93
N LEU A 47 -13.45 6.37 4.72
CA LEU A 47 -12.28 5.51 4.80
C LEU A 47 -12.33 4.48 3.67
N MET A 48 -11.26 4.42 2.89
CA MET A 48 -11.05 3.41 1.86
C MET A 48 -9.86 2.54 2.26
N ASP A 49 -10.14 1.27 2.49
CA ASP A 49 -9.12 0.26 2.74
C ASP A 49 -8.64 -0.32 1.40
N THR A 50 -7.35 -0.16 1.14
CA THR A 50 -6.69 -0.71 -0.04
C THR A 50 -5.81 -1.91 0.30
N TYR A 51 -6.15 -2.70 1.31
CA TYR A 51 -5.46 -3.94 1.76
C TYR A 51 -5.00 -4.89 0.64
N SER A 52 -5.64 -4.87 -0.54
CA SER A 52 -5.24 -5.66 -1.72
C SER A 52 -4.26 -4.96 -2.68
N GLY A 53 -3.99 -3.68 -2.46
CA GLY A 53 -3.23 -2.78 -3.32
C GLY A 53 -1.78 -3.20 -3.49
N TYR A 54 -1.12 -3.73 -2.45
CA TYR A 54 0.24 -4.26 -2.59
C TYR A 54 0.35 -5.39 -3.62
N ASN A 55 -0.68 -6.24 -3.69
CA ASN A 55 -0.71 -7.34 -4.65
C ASN A 55 -0.94 -6.84 -6.10
N GLN A 56 -1.20 -5.56 -6.31
CA GLN A 56 -1.33 -4.95 -7.62
C GLN A 56 0.00 -4.32 -8.09
N ILE A 57 0.95 -4.09 -7.18
CA ILE A 57 2.26 -3.54 -7.53
C ILE A 57 3.13 -4.63 -8.14
N ARG A 58 3.45 -4.47 -9.42
CA ARG A 58 4.38 -5.36 -10.13
C ARG A 58 5.78 -5.23 -9.56
N LEU A 59 6.39 -6.36 -9.27
CA LEU A 59 7.76 -6.38 -8.80
C LEU A 59 8.72 -6.07 -9.97
N HIS A 60 9.68 -5.18 -9.72
CA HIS A 60 10.71 -4.84 -10.69
C HIS A 60 11.50 -6.09 -11.12
N PRO A 61 11.77 -6.32 -12.42
CA PRO A 61 12.42 -7.54 -12.89
C PRO A 61 13.76 -7.86 -12.23
N ARG A 62 14.54 -6.84 -11.87
CA ARG A 62 15.84 -7.00 -11.19
C ARG A 62 15.73 -7.47 -9.73
N GLU A 63 14.58 -7.26 -9.10
CA GLU A 63 14.36 -7.65 -7.69
C GLU A 63 13.78 -9.07 -7.58
N LYS A 64 13.21 -9.62 -8.66
CA LYS A 64 12.59 -10.96 -8.69
C LYS A 64 13.49 -12.07 -8.16
N ALA A 65 14.75 -12.09 -8.60
CA ALA A 65 15.70 -13.11 -8.17
C ALA A 65 16.11 -12.97 -6.70
N LYS A 66 16.13 -11.74 -6.17
CA LYS A 66 16.53 -11.46 -4.77
C LYS A 66 15.48 -11.87 -3.77
N ILE A 67 14.21 -11.84 -4.17
CA ILE A 67 13.06 -12.21 -3.31
C ILE A 67 12.59 -13.65 -3.52
N ALA A 68 13.33 -14.44 -4.29
CA ALA A 68 12.99 -15.83 -4.57
C ALA A 68 13.04 -16.65 -3.27
N PHE A 69 12.16 -17.65 -3.19
CA PHE A 69 12.06 -18.56 -2.05
C PHE A 69 12.11 -20.01 -2.55
N ILE A 70 12.65 -20.89 -1.71
CA ILE A 70 12.76 -22.31 -2.01
C ILE A 70 11.57 -23.05 -1.39
N THR A 71 11.00 -23.97 -2.15
CA THR A 71 10.01 -24.96 -1.72
C THR A 71 10.53 -26.35 -2.07
N ASP A 72 9.88 -27.39 -1.57
CA ASP A 72 10.24 -28.79 -1.89
C ASP A 72 10.17 -29.09 -3.41
N SER A 73 9.41 -28.30 -4.17
CA SER A 73 9.26 -28.43 -5.63
C SER A 73 10.22 -27.53 -6.43
N GLY A 74 11.05 -26.73 -5.78
CA GLY A 74 12.03 -25.84 -6.41
C GLY A 74 11.94 -24.38 -5.96
N ALA A 75 12.66 -23.52 -6.70
CA ALA A 75 12.74 -22.09 -6.45
C ALA A 75 11.61 -21.32 -7.16
N PHE A 76 10.88 -20.50 -6.40
CA PHE A 76 9.79 -19.68 -6.90
C PHE A 76 10.01 -18.22 -6.51
N TYR A 77 9.37 -17.29 -7.23
CA TYR A 77 9.36 -15.87 -6.89
C TYR A 77 7.97 -15.29 -7.13
N TYR A 78 7.66 -14.19 -6.44
CA TYR A 78 6.40 -13.48 -6.64
C TYR A 78 6.47 -12.54 -7.85
N LYS A 79 5.40 -12.52 -8.65
CA LYS A 79 5.25 -11.55 -9.76
C LYS A 79 4.88 -10.15 -9.26
N MET A 80 4.14 -10.10 -8.17
CA MET A 80 3.70 -8.90 -7.48
C MET A 80 4.48 -8.75 -6.18
N MET A 81 4.46 -7.56 -5.59
CA MET A 81 5.19 -7.29 -4.36
C MET A 81 4.64 -8.14 -3.20
N PRO A 82 5.45 -9.05 -2.61
CA PRO A 82 4.97 -9.88 -1.51
C PRO A 82 4.96 -9.09 -0.20
N PHE A 83 4.06 -9.49 0.70
CA PHE A 83 4.06 -9.03 2.08
C PHE A 83 5.37 -9.40 2.78
N GLY A 84 5.82 -8.53 3.68
CA GLY A 84 6.98 -8.77 4.54
C GLY A 84 8.30 -8.16 4.04
N LEU A 85 8.34 -7.50 2.87
CA LEU A 85 9.51 -6.69 2.51
C LEU A 85 9.46 -5.32 3.21
N LYS A 86 10.62 -4.86 3.69
CA LYS A 86 10.73 -3.62 4.45
C LYS A 86 10.32 -2.35 3.69
N ASN A 87 10.48 -2.34 2.37
CA ASN A 87 10.28 -1.15 1.53
C ASN A 87 8.92 -1.17 0.81
N VAL A 88 8.05 -2.16 1.10
CA VAL A 88 6.72 -2.25 0.45
C VAL A 88 5.89 -1.01 0.72
N GLY A 89 5.82 -0.56 1.97
CA GLY A 89 5.03 0.62 2.34
C GLY A 89 5.50 1.90 1.66
N ALA A 90 6.81 2.11 1.57
CA ALA A 90 7.40 3.25 0.86
C ALA A 90 7.09 3.23 -0.65
N THR A 91 7.23 2.05 -1.27
CA THR A 91 6.91 1.86 -2.70
C THR A 91 5.43 2.15 -2.96
N TYR A 92 4.55 1.65 -2.09
CA TYR A 92 3.11 1.87 -2.19
C TYR A 92 2.74 3.33 -2.03
N HIS A 93 3.30 3.99 -1.02
CA HIS A 93 3.03 5.39 -0.77
C HIS A 93 3.51 6.28 -1.92
N CYS A 94 4.72 6.02 -2.45
CA CYS A 94 5.23 6.72 -3.64
C CYS A 94 4.36 6.51 -4.89
N LEU A 95 3.74 5.34 -5.04
CA LEU A 95 2.78 5.10 -6.11
C LEU A 95 1.50 5.92 -5.90
N MET A 96 0.98 5.97 -4.68
CA MET A 96 -0.24 6.70 -4.37
C MET A 96 -0.09 8.20 -4.49
N ASP A 97 1.06 8.75 -4.09
CA ASP A 97 1.37 10.17 -4.28
C ASP A 97 1.39 10.55 -5.76
N LYS A 98 1.79 9.63 -6.67
CA LYS A 98 1.73 9.85 -8.12
C LYS A 98 0.32 9.71 -8.70
N ILE A 99 -0.48 8.77 -8.20
CA ILE A 99 -1.86 8.55 -8.68
C ILE A 99 -2.77 9.70 -8.25
N PHE A 100 -2.55 10.23 -7.04
CA PHE A 100 -3.38 11.25 -6.42
C PHE A 100 -2.70 12.60 -6.31
N GLU A 101 -1.63 12.86 -7.07
CA GLU A 101 -0.83 14.09 -7.01
C GLU A 101 -1.68 15.37 -7.01
N GLU A 102 -2.77 15.38 -7.79
CA GLU A 102 -3.67 16.53 -7.92
C GLU A 102 -4.65 16.72 -6.74
N ILE A 103 -4.96 15.66 -5.98
CA ILE A 103 -6.01 15.66 -4.95
C ILE A 103 -5.52 15.31 -3.54
N ILE A 104 -4.29 14.83 -3.42
CA ILE A 104 -3.68 14.44 -2.16
C ILE A 104 -3.37 15.67 -1.28
N GLY A 105 -3.61 15.56 0.03
CA GLY A 105 -3.53 16.67 0.99
C GLY A 105 -4.72 17.64 0.95
N THR A 106 -5.47 17.67 -0.16
CA THR A 106 -6.67 18.53 -0.29
C THR A 106 -7.93 17.75 0.06
N ASN A 107 -8.34 16.82 -0.81
CA ASN A 107 -9.54 16.00 -0.65
C ASN A 107 -9.22 14.58 -0.22
N VAL A 108 -7.99 14.11 -0.43
CA VAL A 108 -7.57 12.74 -0.09
C VAL A 108 -6.35 12.79 0.80
N GLU A 109 -6.39 12.08 1.92
CA GLU A 109 -5.22 11.78 2.73
C GLU A 109 -4.88 10.29 2.55
N VAL A 110 -3.61 9.97 2.34
CA VAL A 110 -3.16 8.57 2.17
C VAL A 110 -2.15 8.23 3.25
N TYR A 111 -2.39 7.13 3.94
CA TYR A 111 -1.46 6.53 4.89
C TYR A 111 -1.29 5.05 4.60
N VAL A 112 -0.22 4.70 3.90
CA VAL A 112 0.09 3.30 3.57
C VAL A 112 -1.14 2.66 2.90
N ASP A 113 -1.83 1.70 3.52
CA ASP A 113 -3.01 1.01 2.94
C ASP A 113 -4.34 1.73 3.13
N ASP A 114 -4.37 2.72 4.03
CA ASP A 114 -5.58 3.44 4.39
C ASP A 114 -5.63 4.78 3.65
N MET A 115 -6.77 5.07 3.02
CA MET A 115 -7.04 6.37 2.42
C MET A 115 -8.27 6.99 3.05
N VAL A 116 -8.22 8.29 3.28
CA VAL A 116 -9.35 9.07 3.77
C VAL A 116 -9.73 10.08 2.71
N VAL A 117 -10.96 9.97 2.21
CA VAL A 117 -11.57 10.97 1.33
C VAL A 117 -12.40 11.93 2.18
N LYS A 118 -12.14 13.22 2.04
CA LYS A 118 -12.70 14.32 2.82
C LYS A 118 -13.63 15.16 1.95
N SER A 119 -14.84 15.45 2.42
CA SER A 119 -15.79 16.33 1.72
C SER A 119 -16.54 17.28 2.67
N MET A 120 -16.95 18.42 2.12
CA MET A 120 -17.73 19.44 2.84
C MET A 120 -19.23 19.19 2.71
N THR A 121 -19.65 18.47 1.67
CA THR A 121 -21.06 18.11 1.44
C THR A 121 -21.20 16.65 1.00
N ALA A 122 -22.34 16.04 1.30
CA ALA A 122 -22.62 14.63 0.94
C ALA A 122 -22.64 14.40 -0.59
N ALA A 123 -22.91 15.43 -1.39
CA ALA A 123 -23.03 15.34 -2.85
C ALA A 123 -21.68 15.28 -3.59
N GLU A 124 -20.59 15.74 -2.98
CA GLU A 124 -19.25 15.78 -3.59
C GLU A 124 -18.50 14.44 -3.50
N THR A 125 -19.02 13.50 -2.70
CA THR A 125 -18.35 12.23 -2.37
C THR A 125 -18.16 11.30 -3.58
N THR A 126 -18.81 11.56 -4.72
CA THR A 126 -19.04 10.53 -5.74
C THR A 126 -18.22 10.64 -7.05
N ILE A 127 -17.53 11.76 -7.38
CA ILE A 127 -17.29 12.03 -8.82
C ILE A 127 -15.82 12.06 -9.32
N PRO A 128 -14.77 12.49 -8.59
CA PRO A 128 -13.40 12.41 -9.14
C PRO A 128 -12.65 11.13 -8.75
N THR A 129 -12.66 10.74 -7.48
CA THR A 129 -11.74 9.73 -6.90
C THR A 129 -11.95 8.31 -7.44
N PHE A 130 -13.19 7.93 -7.75
CA PHE A 130 -13.52 6.61 -8.32
C PHE A 130 -13.12 6.44 -9.79
N ASN A 131 -13.06 7.53 -10.57
CA ASN A 131 -12.75 7.46 -11.99
C ASN A 131 -11.25 7.27 -12.24
N THR A 132 -10.38 7.78 -11.35
CA THR A 132 -8.94 7.56 -11.40
C THR A 132 -8.59 6.09 -11.13
N LEU A 133 -9.30 5.42 -10.21
CA LEU A 133 -9.10 4.01 -9.86
C LEU A 133 -9.58 3.03 -10.95
N LYS A 134 -10.44 3.45 -11.88
CA LYS A 134 -10.93 2.59 -12.99
C LYS A 134 -10.03 2.59 -14.24
N LYS A 135 -9.04 3.48 -14.32
CA LYS A 135 -8.15 3.61 -15.49
C LYS A 135 -6.78 2.95 -15.34
N GLY A 136 -6.47 2.36 -14.18
CA GLY A 136 -5.21 1.66 -13.88
C GLY A 136 -5.27 0.16 -14.11
#